data_AF-A0A529ZBR0-F1
#
_entry.id   AF-A0A529ZBR0-F1
#
_cell.length_a   1.000
_cell.length_b   1.000
_cell.length_c   1.000
_cell.angle_alpha   90.00
_cell.angle_beta   90.00
_cell.angle_gamma   90.00
#
_symmetry.space_group_name_H-M   'P 1'
#
loop_
_entity.id
_entity.type
_entity.pdbx_description
1 polymer ?
#
loop_
_entity_poly.entity_id
_entity_poly.type
_entity_poly.pdbx_seq_one_letter_code
_entity_poly.pdbx_strand_id
1 'polypeptide(L)' 'DFVAAVKDATDGKGADVILDMVGGDYVARNYEAAAVEGRIVQIAVQAGAVASTNFATLMVKRLTHTGSTLRPRT' A
#
# COMPACT_ATOMS: atom_id res chain seq x y z
N ASP A 1 -9.67 12.08 -1.18
CA ASP A 1 -8.35 11.43 -1.17
C ASP A 1 -8.41 10.24 -0.21
N PHE A 2 -8.04 9.03 -0.65
CA PHE A 2 -8.15 7.84 0.21
C PHE A 2 -7.16 7.86 1.37
N VAL A 3 -6.00 8.52 1.22
CA VAL A 3 -5.00 8.62 2.28
C VAL A 3 -5.57 9.40 3.47
N ALA A 4 -6.24 10.53 3.19
CA ALA A 4 -6.94 11.32 4.20
C ALA A 4 -8.08 10.51 4.84
N ALA A 5 -8.93 9.86 4.04
CA ALA A 5 -10.03 9.06 4.55
C ALA A 5 -9.58 7.90 5.46
N VAL A 6 -8.46 7.24 5.13
CA VAL A 6 -7.86 6.20 5.99
C VAL A 6 -7.39 6.79 7.30
N LYS A 7 -6.71 7.95 7.28
CA LYS A 7 -6.27 8.63 8.51
C LYS A 7 -7.45 9.04 9.37
N ASP A 8 -8.50 9.62 8.79
CA ASP A 8 -9.69 10.03 9.53
C ASP A 8 -10.40 8.82 10.17
N ALA A 9 -10.48 7.70 9.45
CA ALA A 9 -11.09 6.47 9.95
C ALA A 9 -10.23 5.73 11.01
N THR A 10 -8.97 6.12 11.19
CA THR A 10 -8.00 5.43 12.07
C THR A 10 -7.41 6.35 13.12
N ASP A 11 -8.05 7.50 13.40
CA ASP A 11 -7.57 8.53 14.33
C ASP A 11 -6.11 8.96 14.04
N GLY A 12 -5.78 9.08 12.75
CA GLY A 12 -4.47 9.48 12.26
C GLY A 12 -3.41 8.38 12.25
N LYS A 13 -3.71 7.16 12.71
CA LYS A 13 -2.72 6.07 12.79
C LYS A 13 -2.35 5.50 11.43
N GLY A 14 -3.30 5.42 10.50
CA GLY A 14 -3.15 4.73 9.21
C GLY A 14 -3.63 3.27 9.25
N ALA A 15 -3.58 2.60 8.10
CA ALA A 15 -4.03 1.22 7.96
C ALA A 15 -2.95 0.19 8.36
N ASP A 16 -3.29 -0.77 9.21
CA ASP A 16 -2.40 -1.89 9.57
C ASP A 16 -2.15 -2.85 8.40
N VAL A 17 -3.16 -3.02 7.53
CA VAL A 17 -3.09 -3.87 6.35
C VAL A 17 -3.74 -3.17 5.15
N ILE A 18 -3.04 -3.16 4.02
CA ILE A 18 -3.52 -2.64 2.74
C ILE A 18 -3.45 -3.77 1.71
N LEU A 19 -4.56 -4.00 1.00
CA LEU A 19 -4.61 -4.85 -0.18
C LEU A 19 -4.59 -3.95 -1.43
N ASP A 20 -3.51 -4.00 -2.20
CA ASP A 20 -3.34 -3.19 -3.40
C ASP A 20 -3.59 -4.03 -4.67
N MET A 21 -4.42 -3.49 -5.56
CA MET A 21 -4.74 -4.07 -6.87
C MET A 21 -4.48 -3.09 -8.02
N VAL A 22 -4.05 -1.87 -7.69
CA VAL A 22 -3.89 -0.77 -8.64
C VAL A 22 -2.44 -0.70 -9.08
N GLY A 23 -1.49 -0.68 -8.15
CA GLY A 23 -0.07 -0.50 -8.48
C GLY A 23 0.23 0.89 -9.06
N GLY A 24 1.33 1.02 -9.79
CA GLY A 24 1.80 2.31 -10.30
C GLY A 24 1.93 3.37 -9.19
N ASP A 25 1.45 4.58 -9.45
CA ASP A 25 1.56 5.73 -8.53
C ASP A 25 0.81 5.53 -7.19
N TYR A 26 -0.07 4.53 -7.09
CA TYR A 26 -0.74 4.20 -5.83
C TYR A 26 0.23 3.63 -4.79
N VAL A 27 1.35 3.04 -5.19
CA VAL A 27 2.33 2.45 -4.26
C VAL A 27 2.83 3.50 -3.27
N ALA A 28 3.17 4.71 -3.72
CA ALA A 28 3.61 5.79 -2.85
C ALA A 28 2.49 6.23 -1.88
N ARG A 29 1.25 6.33 -2.38
CA ARG A 29 0.09 6.70 -1.56
C ARG A 29 -0.27 5.64 -0.53
N ASN A 30 -0.07 4.36 -0.87
CA ASN A 30 -0.23 3.25 0.07
C ASN A 30 0.79 3.32 1.21
N TYR A 31 2.03 3.74 0.95
CA TYR A 31 3.01 3.99 2.01
C TYR A 31 2.58 5.13 2.94
N GLU A 32 1.95 6.18 2.40
CA GLU A 32 1.44 7.29 3.21
C GLU A 32 0.21 6.90 4.05
N ALA A 33 -0.68 6.08 3.50
CA ALA A 33 -1.89 5.61 4.17
C ALA A 33 -1.61 4.51 5.22
N ALA A 34 -0.53 3.75 5.08
CA ALA A 34 -0.18 2.68 6.02
C ALA A 34 0.22 3.20 7.40
N ALA A 35 -0.14 2.45 8.44
CA ALA A 35 0.35 2.66 9.80
C ALA A 35 1.84 2.32 9.92
N VAL A 36 2.46 2.72 11.03
CA VAL A 36 3.79 2.21 11.40
C VAL A 36 3.68 0.70 11.57
N GLU A 37 4.62 -0.05 10.98
CA GLU A 37 4.65 -1.51 10.91
C GLU A 37 3.51 -2.13 10.07
N GLY A 38 2.84 -1.32 9.25
CA GLY A 38 1.79 -1.77 8.36
C GLY A 38 2.27 -2.73 7.26
N ARG A 39 1.36 -3.59 6.82
CA ARG A 39 1.58 -4.59 5.75
C ARG A 39 0.81 -4.23 4.49
N ILE A 40 1.49 -4.25 3.36
CA ILE A 40 0.92 -3.98 2.05
C ILE A 40 1.05 -5.25 1.22
N VAL A 41 -0.07 -5.78 0.74
CA VAL A 41 -0.11 -6.98 -0.10
C VAL A 41 -0.55 -6.56 -1.50
N GLN A 42 0.37 -6.60 -2.45
CA GLN A 42 0.14 -6.30 -3.86
C GLN A 42 -0.34 -7.56 -4.58
N ILE A 43 -1.54 -7.52 -5.15
CA ILE A 43 -2.15 -8.68 -5.85
C ILE A 43 -2.37 -8.47 -7.34
N ALA A 44 -2.36 -7.23 -7.80
CA ALA A 44 -2.53 -6.87 -9.21
C ALA A 44 -1.94 -5.48 -9.50
N VAL A 45 -1.74 -5.17 -10.78
CA VAL A 45 -1.11 -3.92 -11.26
C VAL A 45 -1.91 -3.29 -12.39
N GLN A 46 -3.18 -2.96 -12.13
CA GLN A 46 -4.10 -2.41 -13.14
C GLN A 46 -3.64 -1.06 -13.73
N ALA A 47 -2.96 -0.23 -12.93
CA ALA A 47 -2.42 1.06 -13.34
C ALA A 47 -0.94 0.98 -13.76
N GLY A 48 -0.41 -0.22 -13.98
CA GLY A 48 0.96 -0.45 -14.44
C GLY A 48 1.85 -1.13 -13.41
N ALA A 49 2.79 -1.93 -13.92
CA ALA A 49 3.68 -2.76 -13.11
C ALA A 49 4.87 -1.99 -12.50
N VAL A 50 5.16 -0.79 -13.00
CA VAL A 50 6.28 0.03 -12.58
C VAL A 50 5.74 1.24 -11.83
N ALA A 51 6.31 1.50 -10.65
CA ALA A 51 5.93 2.61 -9.78
C ALA A 51 7.18 3.40 -9.39
N SER A 52 7.07 4.73 -9.45
CA SER A 52 8.03 5.62 -8.80
C SER A 52 7.57 5.86 -7.36
N THR A 53 8.40 5.54 -6.36
CA THR A 53 8.04 5.69 -4.95
C THR A 53 9.24 6.10 -4.10
N ASN A 54 8.96 6.76 -2.97
CA ASN A 54 9.96 7.13 -1.98
C ASN A 54 10.10 6.02 -0.92
N PHE A 55 11.17 5.22 -1.02
CA PHE A 55 11.46 4.16 -0.06
C PHE A 55 11.83 4.67 1.34
N ALA A 56 12.14 5.95 1.52
CA ALA A 56 12.33 6.53 2.86
C ALA A 56 11.08 6.36 3.72
N THR A 57 9.88 6.53 3.15
CA THR A 57 8.61 6.34 3.87
C THR A 57 8.44 4.90 4.32
N LEU A 58 8.82 3.93 3.48
CA LEU A 58 8.81 2.51 3.82
C LEU A 58 9.74 2.21 5.00
N MET A 59 10.96 2.77 5.00
CA MET A 59 11.93 2.54 6.07
C MET A 59 11.51 3.20 7.39
N VAL A 60 11.10 4.47 7.36
CA VAL A 60 10.69 5.22 8.56
C VAL A 60 9.50 4.55 9.25
N LYS A 61 8.52 4.11 8.45
CA LYS A 61 7.34 3.40 8.97
C LYS A 61 7.57 1.90 9.16
N ARG A 62 8.73 1.33 8.80
CA ARG A 62 9.03 -0.11 8.88
C ARG A 62 7.97 -0.98 8.19
N LEU A 63 7.54 -0.56 7.00
CA LEU A 63 6.47 -1.26 6.28
C LEU A 63 6.97 -2.58 5.70
N THR A 64 6.07 -3.54 5.61
CA THR A 64 6.26 -4.76 4.83
C THR A 64 5.44 -4.67 3.55
N HIS A 65 6.09 -4.72 2.37
CA HIS A 65 5.40 -4.77 1.08
C HIS A 65 5.66 -6.14 0.44
N THR A 66 4.63 -6.96 0.30
CA THR A 66 4.69 -8.28 -0.32
C THR A 66 3.86 -8.34 -1.59
N GLY A 67 4.26 -9.22 -2.52
CA GLY A 67 3.52 -9.49 -3.75
C GLY A 67 2.97 -10.90 -3.76
N SER A 68 1.77 -11.08 -4.32
CA SER A 68 1.19 -12.38 -4.61
C SER A 68 0.38 -12.30 -5.90
N THR A 69 0.24 -13.41 -6.60
CA THR A 69 -0.80 -13.52 -7.64
C THR A 69 -1.98 -14.27 -7.06
N LEU A 70 -3.20 -13.85 -7.42
CA LEU A 70 -4.38 -14.62 -7.06
C LEU A 70 -4.28 -16.02 -7.69
N ARG A 71 -4.60 -17.05 -6.90
CA ARG A 71 -4.58 -18.44 -7.37
C ARG A 71 -5.46 -18.56 -8.63
N PRO A 72 -4.92 -19.05 -9.76
CA PRO A 72 -5.73 -19.35 -10.93
C PRO A 72 -6.84 -20.34 -10.59
N ARG A 73 -8.06 -20.09 -11.10
CA ARG A 73 -9.22 -20.99 -10.96
C ARG A 73 -9.50 -21.75 -12.27
N THR A 74 -8.46 -21.95 -13.08
CA THR A 74 -8.51 -22.75 -14.31
C THR A 74 -8.68 -24.23 -14.01
#